data_AF-A0A8T4HU37-F1
#
_entry.id   AF-A0A8T4HU37-F1
#
_cell.length_a   1.000
_cell.length_b   1.000
_cell.length_c   1.000
_cell.angle_alpha   90.00
_cell.angle_beta   90.00
_cell.angle_gamma   90.00
#
_symmetry.space_group_name_H-M   'P 1'
#
loop_
_entity.id
_entity.type
_entity.pdbx_description
1 polymer ?
#
loop_
_entity_poly.entity_id
_entity_poly.type
_entity_poly.pdbx_seq_one_letter_code
_entity_poly.pdbx_strand_id
1 'polypeptide(L)'
;MGARVSSVGAVHTTHSGAGADGRDAAPNSGAQAGSAGHDQGSEDHDQGAGDVDESLPAAEARRLREEVAQLRKAVESRPVIDQARGVLMASWHCGPETAWRILVDTSQHTNTKVREIAALLTRATHDRPLPDWLRRAVSAAYVRVTRAARENGLSAR
;
A
#
# COMPACT_ATOMS: atom_id res chain seq x y z
N MET A 1 -46.46 24.16 27.54
CA MET A 1 -45.53 25.14 26.93
C MET A 1 -44.55 24.32 26.07
N GLY A 2 -44.76 24.16 24.75
CA GLY A 2 -44.35 25.09 23.68
C GLY A 2 -42.83 24.95 23.41
N ALA A 3 -42.27 24.79 22.23
CA ALA A 3 -42.75 24.66 20.86
C ALA A 3 -41.55 24.21 19.97
N ARG A 4 -41.83 23.42 18.93
CA ARG A 4 -41.34 23.52 17.52
C ARG A 4 -39.84 23.38 17.15
N VAL A 5 -39.61 22.36 16.31
CA VAL A 5 -38.83 22.23 15.04
C VAL A 5 -38.15 23.48 14.44
N SER A 6 -36.93 23.29 13.88
CA SER A 6 -36.48 23.62 12.49
C SER A 6 -34.93 23.65 12.43
N SER A 7 -34.28 22.83 11.60
CA SER A 7 -33.81 23.11 10.22
C SER A 7 -32.82 24.28 10.12
N VAL A 8 -31.65 24.04 9.50
CA VAL A 8 -31.05 24.87 8.42
C VAL A 8 -29.81 24.11 7.91
N GLY A 9 -29.77 23.85 6.61
CA GLY A 9 -28.57 23.44 5.88
C GLY A 9 -27.81 24.65 5.32
N ALA A 10 -26.54 24.47 4.99
CA ALA A 10 -25.82 25.33 4.05
C ALA A 10 -24.73 24.51 3.35
N VAL A 11 -24.89 24.40 2.04
CA VAL A 11 -23.94 23.94 1.02
C VAL A 11 -23.19 25.16 0.44
N HIS A 12 -22.16 24.88 -0.37
CA HIS A 12 -21.33 25.77 -1.21
C HIS A 12 -20.06 26.32 -0.51
N THR A 13 -18.86 26.15 -1.06
CA THR A 13 -18.44 26.79 -2.33
C THR A 13 -17.29 26.03 -3.01
N THR A 14 -17.43 25.87 -4.32
CA THR A 14 -16.42 25.42 -5.30
C THR A 14 -15.49 26.58 -5.68
N HIS A 15 -14.18 26.35 -5.74
CA HIS A 15 -13.26 27.25 -6.43
C HIS A 15 -13.19 26.86 -7.92
N SER A 16 -13.59 27.81 -8.75
CA SER A 16 -13.55 27.85 -10.22
C SER A 16 -12.41 28.75 -10.70
N GLY A 17 -11.82 28.45 -11.87
CA GLY A 17 -10.92 29.32 -12.66
C GLY A 17 -9.83 28.51 -13.37
N ALA A 18 -9.95 28.10 -14.64
CA ALA A 18 -9.86 28.88 -15.91
C ALA A 18 -8.41 29.33 -16.20
N GLY A 19 -7.81 29.23 -17.40
CA GLY A 19 -8.16 28.75 -18.76
C GLY A 19 -6.83 28.35 -19.46
N ALA A 20 -6.80 27.46 -20.46
CA ALA A 20 -7.11 27.67 -21.88
C ALA A 20 -6.12 28.57 -22.65
N ASP A 21 -5.80 28.12 -23.87
CA ASP A 21 -5.04 28.73 -24.99
C ASP A 21 -3.64 28.10 -25.20
N GLY A 22 -3.27 27.52 -26.35
CA GLY A 22 -3.89 27.39 -27.67
C GLY A 22 -2.79 27.28 -28.75
N ARG A 23 -3.16 26.70 -29.90
CA ARG A 23 -2.54 26.82 -31.25
C ARG A 23 -1.42 25.80 -31.59
N ASP A 24 -1.67 24.88 -32.52
CA ASP A 24 -1.51 24.98 -34.01
C ASP A 24 -0.03 25.05 -34.43
N ALA A 25 0.47 24.51 -35.55
CA ALA A 25 0.13 23.47 -36.50
C ALA A 25 1.33 23.41 -37.45
N ALA A 26 1.92 22.21 -37.63
CA ALA A 26 2.61 21.72 -38.84
C ALA A 26 3.79 22.57 -39.43
N PRO A 27 4.35 22.21 -40.61
CA PRO A 27 5.58 21.42 -40.70
C PRO A 27 6.70 22.13 -41.49
N ASN A 28 7.96 21.72 -41.33
CA ASN A 28 9.02 22.16 -42.25
C ASN A 28 9.47 21.00 -43.15
N SER A 29 9.02 21.05 -44.40
CA SER A 29 9.59 20.37 -45.55
C SER A 29 10.35 21.42 -46.36
N GLY A 30 11.68 21.26 -46.42
CA GLY A 30 12.56 22.05 -47.27
C GLY A 30 13.47 21.09 -48.03
N ALA A 31 13.12 20.84 -49.28
CA ALA A 31 13.98 20.18 -50.26
C ALA A 31 14.96 21.21 -50.87
N GLN A 32 16.21 20.83 -51.13
CA GLN A 32 16.77 20.68 -52.49
C GLN A 32 18.31 20.68 -52.54
N ALA A 33 18.79 19.75 -53.38
CA ALA A 33 19.87 19.84 -54.37
C ALA A 33 21.35 19.93 -53.95
N GLY A 34 22.16 19.05 -54.53
CA GLY A 34 23.61 19.22 -54.65
C GLY A 34 24.38 17.93 -54.99
N SER A 35 24.74 17.79 -56.27
CA SER A 35 25.56 16.74 -56.88
C SER A 35 27.01 16.66 -56.38
N ALA A 36 27.62 15.47 -56.39
CA ALA A 36 28.91 15.16 -57.05
C ALA A 36 29.38 13.75 -56.67
N GLY A 37 29.85 12.99 -57.67
CA GLY A 37 30.39 11.64 -57.46
C GLY A 37 31.70 11.64 -56.68
N HIS A 38 31.92 10.55 -55.94
CA HIS A 38 33.25 10.09 -55.56
C HIS A 38 33.30 8.58 -55.69
N ASP A 39 34.28 8.14 -56.46
CA ASP A 39 34.60 6.77 -56.82
C ASP A 39 35.73 6.26 -55.90
N GLN A 40 35.59 4.99 -55.51
CA GLN A 40 36.59 4.08 -54.90
C GLN A 40 37.02 4.23 -53.44
N GLY A 41 36.80 3.14 -52.71
CA GLY A 41 37.39 2.82 -51.42
C GLY A 41 36.78 1.55 -50.86
N SER A 42 37.37 0.40 -51.19
CA SER A 42 37.09 -0.90 -50.60
C SER A 42 37.32 -0.87 -49.09
N GLU A 43 36.23 -0.96 -48.32
CA GLU A 43 36.29 -1.24 -46.88
C GLU A 43 35.44 -2.49 -46.62
N ASP A 44 36.13 -3.58 -46.30
CA ASP A 44 35.56 -4.77 -45.66
C ASP A 44 34.95 -4.33 -44.31
N HIS A 45 33.72 -3.85 -44.34
CA HIS A 45 32.91 -3.66 -43.14
C HIS A 45 32.16 -4.95 -42.88
N ASP A 46 32.72 -5.70 -41.92
CA ASP A 46 32.08 -6.71 -41.10
C ASP A 46 30.63 -6.30 -40.78
N GLN A 47 29.68 -6.80 -41.57
CA GLN A 47 28.27 -6.73 -41.25
C GLN A 47 27.99 -7.75 -40.15
N GLY A 48 28.43 -7.41 -38.94
CA GLY A 48 27.91 -7.95 -37.70
C GLY A 48 26.45 -7.51 -37.52
N ALA A 49 25.56 -8.05 -38.35
CA ALA A 49 24.13 -8.04 -38.12
C ALA A 49 23.86 -8.84 -36.86
N GLY A 50 23.64 -8.12 -35.77
CA GLY A 50 23.31 -8.65 -34.48
C GLY A 50 22.84 -7.53 -33.59
N ASP A 51 21.85 -6.77 -34.07
CA ASP A 51 20.92 -6.08 -33.19
C ASP A 51 20.38 -7.14 -32.23
N VAL A 52 21.03 -7.29 -31.08
CA VAL A 52 20.35 -7.78 -29.89
C VAL A 52 19.36 -6.67 -29.56
N ASP A 53 18.21 -6.73 -30.22
CA ASP A 53 16.99 -6.12 -29.76
C ASP A 53 16.72 -6.71 -28.38
N GLU A 54 17.34 -6.10 -27.36
CA GLU A 54 17.10 -6.38 -25.95
C GLU A 54 15.75 -5.77 -25.52
N SER A 55 14.82 -5.63 -26.47
CA SER A 55 13.40 -5.54 -26.18
C SER A 55 12.92 -6.92 -25.76
N LEU A 56 12.87 -7.17 -24.46
CA LEU A 56 12.03 -8.24 -23.93
C LEU A 56 10.68 -8.18 -24.67
N PRO A 57 10.22 -9.26 -25.33
CA PRO A 57 8.99 -9.23 -26.10
C PRO A 57 7.91 -8.59 -25.25
N ALA A 58 7.16 -7.61 -25.77
CA ALA A 58 6.24 -6.81 -24.95
C ALA A 58 5.27 -7.67 -24.11
N ALA A 59 5.00 -8.90 -24.55
CA ALA A 59 4.30 -9.93 -23.81
C ALA A 59 5.03 -10.44 -22.55
N GLU A 60 6.32 -10.73 -22.62
CA GLU A 60 7.15 -11.13 -21.48
C GLU A 60 7.32 -9.98 -20.50
N ALA A 61 7.56 -8.76 -21.00
CA ALA A 61 7.62 -7.57 -20.16
C ALA A 61 6.27 -7.26 -19.47
N ARG A 62 5.13 -7.62 -20.08
CA ARG A 62 3.80 -7.52 -19.45
C ARG A 62 3.61 -8.59 -18.38
N ARG A 63 3.94 -9.85 -18.69
CA ARG A 63 3.86 -10.98 -17.76
C ARG A 63 4.69 -10.73 -16.49
N LEU A 64 5.92 -10.27 -16.64
CA LEU A 64 6.80 -9.93 -15.52
C LEU A 64 6.23 -8.78 -14.66
N ARG A 65 5.62 -7.76 -15.29
CA ARG A 65 4.96 -6.67 -14.54
C ARG A 65 3.73 -7.14 -13.79
N GLU A 66 2.93 -8.04 -14.38
CA GLU A 66 1.78 -8.66 -13.72
C GLU A 66 2.22 -9.54 -12.55
N GLU A 67 3.26 -10.35 -12.72
CA GLU A 67 3.84 -11.17 -11.65
C GLU A 67 4.39 -10.31 -10.50
N VAL A 68 5.14 -9.24 -10.82
CA VAL A 68 5.59 -8.25 -9.83
C VAL A 68 4.41 -7.60 -9.11
N ALA A 69 3.32 -7.26 -9.80
CA ALA A 69 2.12 -6.69 -9.19
C ALA A 69 1.42 -7.69 -8.25
N GLN A 70 1.30 -8.95 -8.65
CA GLN A 70 0.73 -10.01 -7.80
C GLN A 70 1.61 -10.29 -6.57
N LEU A 71 2.94 -10.31 -6.74
CA LEU A 71 3.89 -10.47 -5.65
C LEU A 71 3.87 -9.28 -4.69
N ARG A 72 3.85 -8.03 -5.20
CA ARG A 72 3.70 -6.82 -4.38
C ARG A 72 2.41 -6.86 -3.57
N LYS A 73 1.30 -7.24 -4.21
CA LYS A 73 0.00 -7.40 -3.54
C LYS A 73 0.01 -8.53 -2.49
N ALA A 74 0.75 -9.61 -2.73
CA ALA A 74 0.93 -10.70 -1.77
C ALA A 74 1.80 -10.28 -0.56
N VAL A 75 2.82 -9.45 -0.78
CA VAL A 75 3.64 -8.83 0.28
C VAL A 75 2.82 -7.80 1.07
N GLU A 76 1.95 -7.04 0.42
CA GLU A 76 1.07 -6.04 1.04
C GLU A 76 -0.10 -6.63 1.86
N SER A 77 -0.42 -7.92 1.73
CA SER A 77 -1.58 -8.55 2.41
C SER A 77 -1.24 -9.42 3.63
N ARG A 78 0.03 -9.83 3.80
CA ARG A 78 0.60 -10.34 5.07
C ARG A 78 0.89 -9.33 6.22
N PRO A 79 0.87 -7.98 6.07
CA PRO A 79 1.34 -7.05 7.11
C PRO A 79 0.39 -6.80 8.28
N VAL A 80 -0.93 -6.88 8.12
CA VAL A 80 -1.82 -6.22 9.11
C VAL A 80 -1.81 -6.89 10.48
N ILE A 81 -1.76 -8.22 10.53
CA ILE A 81 -1.68 -8.97 11.80
C ILE A 81 -0.31 -8.76 12.44
N ASP A 82 0.75 -8.75 11.65
CA ASP A 82 2.12 -8.58 12.14
C ASP A 82 2.38 -7.16 12.63
N GLN A 83 1.86 -6.16 11.94
CA GLN A 83 1.84 -4.76 12.39
C GLN A 83 1.07 -4.64 13.70
N ALA A 84 -0.12 -5.23 13.79
CA ALA A 84 -0.90 -5.20 15.02
C ALA A 84 -0.14 -5.88 16.18
N ARG A 85 0.53 -7.02 15.93
CA ARG A 85 1.42 -7.64 16.93
C ARG A 85 2.51 -6.66 17.37
N GLY A 86 3.19 -5.99 16.44
CA GLY A 86 4.19 -4.97 16.75
C GLY A 86 3.64 -3.82 17.61
N VAL A 87 2.42 -3.34 17.33
CA VAL A 87 1.73 -2.33 18.15
C VAL A 87 1.51 -2.82 19.58
N LEU A 88 1.05 -4.07 19.76
CA LEU A 88 0.84 -4.65 21.09
C LEU A 88 2.18 -4.81 21.84
N MET A 89 3.22 -5.28 21.14
CA MET A 89 4.57 -5.42 21.70
C MET A 89 5.09 -4.09 22.21
N ALA A 90 4.97 -3.02 21.42
CA ALA A 90 5.39 -1.67 21.82
C ALA A 90 4.54 -1.10 22.98
N SER A 91 3.23 -1.38 22.99
CA SER A 91 2.32 -0.83 24.01
C SER A 91 2.51 -1.47 25.39
N TRP A 92 2.78 -2.78 25.44
CA TRP A 92 2.86 -3.55 26.69
C TRP A 92 4.24 -4.14 26.98
N HIS A 93 5.26 -3.84 26.17
CA HIS A 93 6.63 -4.35 26.31
C HIS A 93 6.65 -5.88 26.44
N CYS A 94 5.98 -6.57 25.53
CA CYS A 94 5.86 -8.03 25.53
C CYS A 94 6.42 -8.66 24.26
N GLY A 95 6.80 -9.94 24.34
CA GLY A 95 7.26 -10.72 23.21
C GLY A 95 6.16 -11.08 22.19
N PRO A 96 6.54 -11.56 20.99
CA PRO A 96 5.62 -11.80 19.88
C PRO A 96 4.57 -12.88 20.17
N GLU A 97 4.91 -13.91 20.96
CA GLU A 97 3.98 -14.96 21.39
C GLU A 97 2.88 -14.40 22.30
N THR A 98 3.25 -13.49 23.21
CA THR A 98 2.29 -12.83 24.10
C THR A 98 1.34 -11.93 23.30
N ALA A 99 1.88 -11.13 22.37
CA ALA A 99 1.08 -10.31 21.48
C ALA A 99 0.10 -11.15 20.65
N TRP A 100 0.54 -12.30 20.10
CA TRP A 100 -0.33 -13.23 19.39
C TRP A 100 -1.45 -13.78 20.29
N ARG A 101 -1.12 -14.23 21.51
CA ARG A 101 -2.11 -14.73 22.47
C ARG A 101 -3.16 -13.67 22.82
N ILE A 102 -2.77 -12.41 22.96
CA ILE A 102 -3.71 -11.30 23.20
C ILE A 102 -4.69 -11.16 22.05
N LEU A 103 -4.24 -11.21 20.80
CA LEU A 103 -5.11 -11.14 19.62
C LEU A 103 -6.13 -12.29 19.58
N VAL A 104 -5.65 -13.51 19.82
CA VAL A 104 -6.50 -14.72 19.83
C VAL A 104 -7.52 -14.66 20.97
N ASP A 105 -7.09 -14.32 22.19
CA ASP A 105 -7.97 -14.22 23.35
C ASP A 105 -9.02 -13.11 23.17
N THR A 106 -8.63 -11.95 22.63
CA THR A 106 -9.57 -10.88 22.26
C THR A 106 -10.59 -11.37 21.23
N SER A 107 -10.14 -12.08 20.19
CA SER A 107 -11.02 -12.62 19.14
C SER A 107 -12.05 -13.59 19.70
N GLN A 108 -11.63 -14.51 20.56
CA GLN A 108 -12.52 -15.50 21.19
C GLN A 108 -13.59 -14.82 22.06
N HIS A 109 -13.23 -13.82 22.84
CA HIS A 109 -14.16 -13.14 23.76
C HIS A 109 -15.09 -12.16 23.06
N THR A 110 -14.69 -11.60 21.92
CA THR A 110 -15.48 -10.62 21.16
C THR A 110 -16.18 -11.23 19.96
N ASN A 111 -15.92 -12.51 19.67
CA ASN A 111 -16.33 -13.20 18.44
C ASN A 111 -16.03 -12.39 17.16
N THR A 112 -14.96 -11.59 17.18
CA THR A 112 -14.52 -10.75 16.06
C THR A 112 -13.29 -11.39 15.42
N LYS A 113 -13.20 -11.40 14.10
CA LYS A 113 -12.08 -12.04 13.40
C LYS A 113 -10.76 -11.34 13.78
N VAL A 114 -9.71 -12.13 14.05
CA VAL A 114 -8.36 -11.59 14.39
C VAL A 114 -7.90 -10.54 13.37
N ARG A 115 -8.15 -10.77 12.08
CA ARG A 115 -7.78 -9.81 11.01
C ARG A 115 -8.47 -8.45 11.16
N GLU A 116 -9.71 -8.41 11.65
CA GLU A 116 -10.49 -7.19 11.84
C GLU A 116 -10.00 -6.44 13.07
N ILE A 117 -9.73 -7.17 14.16
CA ILE A 117 -9.06 -6.64 15.34
C ILE A 117 -7.71 -6.02 14.96
N ALA A 118 -6.90 -6.74 14.18
CA ALA A 118 -5.61 -6.27 13.72
C ALA A 118 -5.72 -4.99 12.88
N ALA A 119 -6.66 -4.92 11.93
CA ALA A 119 -6.90 -3.72 11.14
C ALA A 119 -7.30 -2.52 12.00
N LEU A 120 -8.15 -2.74 13.02
CA LEU A 120 -8.54 -1.68 13.95
C LEU A 120 -7.36 -1.19 14.81
N LEU A 121 -6.53 -2.11 15.31
CA LEU A 121 -5.32 -1.80 16.09
C LEU A 121 -4.30 -1.00 15.26
N THR A 122 -4.00 -1.46 14.04
CA THR A 122 -3.05 -0.78 13.16
C THR A 122 -3.54 0.60 12.78
N ARG A 123 -4.81 0.73 12.35
CA ARG A 123 -5.39 2.02 11.97
C ARG A 123 -5.39 3.04 13.13
N ALA A 124 -5.47 2.55 14.37
CA ALA A 124 -5.46 3.42 15.54
C ALA A 124 -4.12 4.10 15.81
N THR A 125 -3.05 3.70 15.12
CA THR A 125 -1.74 4.34 15.22
C THR A 125 -1.60 5.62 14.42
N HIS A 126 -2.43 5.82 13.38
CA HIS A 126 -2.26 6.94 12.44
C HIS A 126 -3.55 7.69 12.06
N ASP A 127 -4.75 7.11 12.22
CA ASP A 127 -5.99 7.77 11.75
C ASP A 127 -6.98 8.11 12.86
N ARG A 128 -7.46 7.10 13.59
CA ARG A 128 -8.66 7.19 14.45
C ARG A 128 -8.45 6.42 15.75
N PRO A 129 -8.83 6.96 16.92
CA PRO A 129 -8.73 6.23 18.17
C PRO A 129 -9.43 4.86 18.13
N LEU A 130 -8.81 3.87 18.76
CA LEU A 130 -9.33 2.51 18.82
C LEU A 130 -10.72 2.50 19.48
N PRO A 131 -11.73 1.77 18.96
CA PRO A 131 -13.05 1.73 19.60
C PRO A 131 -13.01 1.28 21.06
N ASP A 132 -13.86 1.87 21.91
CA ASP A 132 -13.89 1.64 23.35
C ASP A 132 -14.01 0.17 23.76
N TRP A 133 -14.88 -0.58 23.07
CA TRP A 133 -15.07 -2.01 23.33
C TRP A 133 -13.79 -2.80 23.06
N LEU A 134 -13.04 -2.42 22.01
CA LEU A 134 -11.81 -3.11 21.62
C LEU A 134 -10.66 -2.73 22.55
N ARG A 135 -10.57 -1.45 22.97
CA ARG A 135 -9.61 -1.04 24.01
C ARG A 135 -9.79 -1.88 25.27
N ARG A 136 -11.03 -1.98 25.77
CA ARG A 136 -11.34 -2.79 26.96
C ARG A 136 -11.05 -4.27 26.75
N ALA A 137 -11.43 -4.83 25.61
CA ALA A 137 -11.21 -6.25 25.31
C ALA A 137 -9.73 -6.61 25.26
N VAL A 138 -8.91 -5.80 24.59
CA VAL A 138 -7.45 -6.03 24.48
C VAL A 138 -6.76 -5.86 25.84
N SER A 139 -7.15 -4.85 26.64
CA SER A 139 -6.63 -4.70 28.01
C SER A 139 -6.99 -5.90 28.89
N ALA A 140 -8.23 -6.39 28.83
CA ALA A 140 -8.66 -7.56 29.59
C ALA A 140 -7.92 -8.84 29.13
N ALA A 141 -7.72 -9.00 27.82
CA ALA A 141 -6.94 -10.10 27.25
C ALA A 141 -5.49 -10.09 27.74
N TYR A 142 -4.83 -8.93 27.74
CA TYR A 142 -3.47 -8.80 28.29
C TYR A 142 -3.37 -9.26 29.74
N VAL A 143 -4.31 -8.86 30.59
CA VAL A 143 -4.35 -9.28 32.01
C VAL A 143 -4.51 -10.80 32.13
N ARG A 144 -5.42 -11.42 31.38
CA ARG A 144 -5.60 -12.88 31.37
C ARG A 144 -4.35 -13.61 30.90
N VAL A 145 -3.77 -13.15 29.79
CA VAL A 145 -2.62 -13.77 29.13
C VAL A 145 -1.38 -13.75 30.03
N THR A 146 -1.10 -12.62 30.68
CA THR A 146 0.05 -12.46 31.58
C THR A 146 -0.15 -13.16 32.92
N ARG A 147 -1.37 -13.16 33.46
CA ARG A 147 -1.70 -13.95 34.65
C ARG A 147 -1.46 -15.44 34.41
N ALA A 148 -1.98 -15.98 33.30
CA ALA A 148 -1.77 -17.38 32.94
C ALA A 148 -0.29 -17.71 32.73
N ALA A 149 0.52 -16.79 32.19
CA ALA A 149 1.96 -17.00 32.03
C ALA A 149 2.69 -17.15 33.38
N ARG A 150 2.34 -16.32 34.37
CA ARG A 150 2.88 -16.38 35.73
C ARG A 150 2.48 -17.67 36.45
N GLU A 151 1.22 -18.08 36.30
CA GLU A 151 0.70 -19.32 36.88
C GLU A 151 1.37 -20.57 36.27
N ASN A 152 1.76 -20.51 34.99
CA ASN A 152 2.41 -21.61 34.26
C ASN A 152 3.95 -21.62 34.34
N GLY A 153 4.58 -20.74 35.15
CA GLY A 153 6.04 -20.71 35.31
C GLY A 153 6.84 -20.28 34.08
N LEU A 154 6.19 -19.78 33.02
CA LEU A 154 6.83 -19.27 31.81
C LEU A 154 7.21 -17.81 32.05
N SER A 155 8.51 -17.58 32.25
CA SER A 155 9.07 -16.23 32.44
C SER A 155 8.73 -15.37 31.22
N ALA A 156 7.88 -14.37 31.42
CA ALA A 156 7.54 -13.39 30.40
C ALA A 156 8.75 -12.48 30.18
N ARG A 157 9.53 -12.77 29.14
CA ARG A 157 10.53 -11.88 28.57
C ARG A 157 10.31 -11.80 27.07
#